data_AF-E6Z006-F1
#
_entry.id   AF-E6Z006-F1
#
_cell.length_a   1.000
_cell.length_b   1.000
_cell.length_c   1.000
_cell.angle_alpha   90.00
_cell.angle_beta   90.00
_cell.angle_gamma   90.00
#
_symmetry.space_group_name_H-M   'P 1'
#
loop_
_entity.id
_entity.type
_entity.pdbx_description
1 polymer ?
#
loop_
_entity_poly.entity_id
_entity_poly.type
_entity_poly.pdbx_seq_one_letter_code
_entity_poly.pdbx_strand_id
1 'polypeptide(L)' 'MKVFAATVKNNGLTVQLLIIAEGSARSNISLDTGQMITVCTKGCFITFSNKDNYAIKADDTIEIDESRVFFK' A
#
# COMPACT_ATOMS: atom_id res chain seq x y z
N MET A 1 -4.62 23.19 3.46
CA MET A 1 -4.35 21.91 4.14
C MET A 1 -3.94 20.90 3.08
N LYS A 2 -2.68 20.46 3.09
CA LYS A 2 -2.18 19.45 2.14
C LYS A 2 -2.47 18.08 2.77
N VAL A 3 -3.41 17.33 2.20
CA VAL A 3 -3.71 15.97 2.64
C VAL A 3 -2.61 15.11 2.04
N PHE A 4 -1.59 14.81 2.84
CA PHE A 4 -0.61 13.79 2.50
C PHE A 4 -1.31 12.46 2.73
N ALA A 5 -1.40 11.66 1.67
CA ALA A 5 -1.86 10.30 1.77
C ALA A 5 -0.88 9.41 1.02
N ALA A 6 -0.52 8.30 1.63
CA ALA A 6 0.33 7.35 0.97
C ALA A 6 -0.40 6.78 -0.25
N THR A 7 0.32 6.37 -1.26
CA THR A 7 -0.30 5.79 -2.45
C THR A 7 0.33 4.45 -2.76
N VAL A 8 -0.49 3.48 -3.11
CA VAL A 8 -0.02 2.15 -3.51
C VAL A 8 -0.48 1.91 -4.93
N LYS A 9 0.47 1.64 -5.81
CA LYS A 9 0.23 1.31 -7.20
C LYS A 9 0.73 -0.10 -7.47
N ASN A 10 -0.14 -0.94 -8.01
CA ASN A 10 0.24 -2.24 -8.51
C ASN A 10 0.58 -2.11 -10.00
N ASN A 11 1.87 -2.19 -10.29
CA ASN A 11 2.41 -2.18 -11.65
C ASN A 11 2.71 -3.60 -12.15
N GLY A 12 2.48 -4.63 -11.32
CA GLY A 12 2.64 -6.03 -11.69
C GLY A 12 1.49 -6.59 -12.53
N LEU A 13 1.68 -7.81 -13.00
CA LEU A 13 0.73 -8.55 -13.84
C LEU A 13 -0.23 -9.45 -13.04
N THR A 14 -0.21 -9.38 -11.71
CA THR A 14 -1.06 -10.19 -10.83
C THR A 14 -1.79 -9.35 -9.79
N VAL A 15 -2.96 -9.82 -9.35
CA VAL A 15 -3.72 -9.19 -8.26
C VAL A 15 -2.95 -9.35 -6.96
N GLN A 16 -2.74 -8.24 -6.26
CA GLN A 16 -2.02 -8.22 -4.99
C GLN A 16 -2.98 -7.94 -3.84
N LEU A 17 -3.00 -8.84 -2.83
CA LEU A 17 -3.75 -8.61 -1.61
C LEU A 17 -2.87 -7.90 -0.59
N LEU A 18 -3.39 -6.79 -0.09
CA LEU A 18 -2.75 -5.87 0.84
C LEU A 18 -3.64 -5.74 2.08
N ILE A 19 -3.05 -5.82 3.26
CA ILE A 19 -3.76 -5.58 4.51
C ILE A 19 -3.21 -4.28 5.08
N ILE A 20 -4.07 -3.29 5.16
CA ILE A 20 -3.72 -1.96 5.67
C ILE A 20 -4.17 -1.88 7.11
N ALA A 21 -3.23 -1.70 8.02
CA ALA A 21 -3.47 -1.51 9.44
C ALA A 21 -3.19 -0.06 9.84
N GLU A 22 -4.27 0.70 10.10
CA GLU A 22 -4.21 2.07 10.59
C GLU A 22 -4.63 2.10 12.06
N GLY A 23 -3.64 2.12 12.95
CA GLY A 23 -3.86 2.02 14.40
C GLY A 23 -4.51 0.69 14.78
N SER A 24 -5.79 0.72 15.18
CA SER A 24 -6.56 -0.46 15.58
C SER A 24 -7.42 -1.03 14.45
N ALA A 25 -7.59 -0.31 13.35
CA ALA A 25 -8.39 -0.75 12.21
C ALA A 25 -7.53 -1.51 11.20
N ARG A 26 -8.07 -2.58 10.62
CA ARG A 26 -7.44 -3.33 9.53
C ARG A 26 -8.40 -3.45 8.36
N SER A 27 -7.91 -3.14 7.16
CA SER A 27 -8.66 -3.19 5.92
C SER A 27 -7.92 -4.08 4.93
N ASN A 28 -8.60 -5.10 4.42
CA ASN A 28 -8.07 -5.95 3.35
C ASN A 28 -8.45 -5.34 2.02
N ILE A 29 -7.46 -4.99 1.21
CA ILE A 29 -7.66 -4.42 -0.13
C ILE A 29 -7.01 -5.32 -1.16
N SER A 30 -7.76 -5.64 -2.20
CA SER A 30 -7.27 -6.32 -3.39
C SER A 30 -6.91 -5.25 -4.43
N LEU A 31 -5.63 -5.17 -4.80
CA LEU A 31 -5.17 -4.31 -5.88
C LEU A 31 -5.11 -5.08 -7.18
N ASP A 32 -5.92 -4.69 -8.15
CA ASP A 32 -5.82 -5.22 -9.50
C ASP A 32 -4.58 -4.68 -10.23
N THR A 33 -4.29 -5.27 -11.38
CA THR A 33 -3.15 -4.91 -12.22
C THR A 33 -3.29 -3.49 -12.77
N GLY A 34 -2.23 -2.69 -12.68
CA GLY A 34 -2.25 -1.27 -13.07
C GLY A 34 -3.05 -0.36 -12.16
N GLN A 35 -3.67 -0.89 -11.09
CA GLN A 35 -4.53 -0.11 -10.21
C GLN A 35 -3.69 0.69 -9.21
N MET A 36 -4.13 1.92 -8.92
CA MET A 36 -3.56 2.79 -7.91
C MET A 36 -4.64 3.12 -6.88
N ILE A 37 -4.29 3.00 -5.60
CA ILE A 37 -5.13 3.41 -4.49
C ILE A 37 -4.38 4.37 -3.59
N THR A 38 -5.14 5.19 -2.89
CA THR A 38 -4.64 6.06 -1.84
C THR A 38 -4.93 5.40 -0.49
N VAL A 39 -3.92 5.29 0.35
CA VAL A 39 -3.98 4.66 1.66
C VAL A 39 -3.49 5.64 2.72
N CYS A 40 -4.15 5.69 3.87
CA CYS A 40 -3.68 6.31 5.11
C CYS A 40 -3.11 7.74 5.01
N THR A 41 -3.78 8.70 5.64
CA THR A 41 -3.35 10.12 5.65
C THR A 41 -2.36 10.47 6.76
N LYS A 42 -2.11 9.56 7.71
CA LYS A 42 -1.26 9.80 8.89
C LYS A 42 -0.11 8.80 9.04
N GLY A 43 0.01 7.86 8.11
CA GLY A 43 0.92 6.71 8.17
C GLY A 43 0.23 5.47 8.74
N CYS A 44 0.61 4.32 8.21
CA CYS A 44 0.01 3.03 8.57
C CYS A 44 0.95 1.88 8.26
N PHE A 45 0.57 0.68 8.69
CA PHE A 45 1.30 -0.54 8.37
C PHE A 45 0.62 -1.25 7.22
N ILE A 46 1.37 -1.59 6.18
CA ILE A 46 0.88 -2.42 5.09
C ILE A 46 1.53 -3.79 5.23
N THR A 47 0.68 -4.81 5.36
CA THR A 47 1.07 -6.21 5.27
C THR A 47 0.78 -6.70 3.86
N PHE A 48 1.79 -7.21 3.19
CA PHE A 48 1.66 -7.79 1.87
C PHE A 48 1.32 -9.28 1.97
N SER A 49 0.81 -9.86 0.88
CA SER A 49 0.49 -11.30 0.78
C SER A 49 1.68 -12.22 1.04
N ASN A 50 2.90 -11.71 0.87
CA ASN A 50 4.15 -12.39 1.19
C ASN A 50 4.46 -12.40 2.71
N LYS A 51 3.56 -11.87 3.55
CA LYS A 51 3.68 -11.67 5.01
C LYS A 51 4.69 -10.63 5.45
N ASP A 52 5.25 -9.84 4.54
CA ASP A 52 6.09 -8.72 4.91
C ASP A 52 5.24 -7.55 5.40
N ASN A 53 5.70 -6.94 6.50
CA ASN A 53 5.08 -5.79 7.13
C ASN A 53 5.97 -4.56 6.92
N TYR A 54 5.42 -3.54 6.27
CA TYR A 54 6.12 -2.28 6.04
C TYR A 54 5.38 -1.13 6.72
N ALA A 55 6.14 -0.26 7.38
CA ALA A 55 5.62 0.99 7.94
C ALA A 55 5.67 2.07 6.86
N ILE A 56 4.51 2.60 6.49
CA ILE A 56 4.34 3.58 5.42
C ILE A 56 4.03 4.94 6.03
N LYS A 57 4.68 6.00 5.53
CA LYS A 57 4.38 7.37 5.93
C LYS A 57 3.35 7.98 5.01
N ALA A 58 2.64 8.99 5.50
CA ALA A 58 1.55 9.66 4.76
C ALA A 58 1.94 10.32 3.43
N ASP A 59 3.24 10.44 3.10
CA ASP A 59 3.74 11.05 1.87
C ASP A 59 4.36 10.01 0.91
N ASP A 60 4.52 8.76 1.37
CA ASP A 60 5.24 7.74 0.60
C ASP A 60 4.42 7.22 -0.58
N THR A 61 5.10 7.01 -1.70
CA THR A 61 4.52 6.35 -2.87
C THR A 61 5.10 4.96 -3.02
N ILE A 62 4.22 3.96 -2.97
CA ILE A 62 4.56 2.55 -3.08
C ILE A 62 4.20 2.05 -4.47
N GLU A 63 5.19 1.52 -5.17
CA GLU A 63 5.00 0.83 -6.45
C GLU A 63 5.32 -0.65 -6.26
N ILE A 64 4.38 -1.52 -6.65
CA ILE A 64 4.55 -2.98 -6.60
C ILE A 64 4.80 -3.46 -8.02
N ASP A 65 5.94 -4.10 -8.27
CA ASP A 65 6.31 -4.62 -9.59
C ASP A 65 6.59 -6.13 -9.46
N GLU A 66 5.70 -6.94 -10.03
CA GLU A 66 5.69 -8.43 -10.00
C GLU A 66 5.74 -9.06 -8.59
N SER A 67 6.86 -8.89 -7.88
CA SER A 67 7.13 -9.43 -6.54
C SER A 67 8.00 -8.50 -5.68
N ARG A 68 8.26 -7.27 -6.15
CA ARG A 68 9.10 -6.28 -5.46
C ARG A 68 8.27 -5.06 -5.10
N VAL A 69 8.54 -4.55 -3.90
CA VAL A 69 7.92 -3.32 -3.40
C VAL A 69 8.97 -2.21 -3.46
N PHE A 70 8.65 -1.13 -4.15
CA PHE A 70 9.47 0.07 -4.26
C PHE A 70 8.82 1.19 -3.46
N PHE A 71 9.59 1.78 -2.54
CA PHE A 71 9.18 2.93 -1.75
C PHE A 71 9.89 4.16 -2.32
N LYS A 72 9.10 5.15 -2.74
CA LYS A 72 9.57 6.45 -3.25
C LYS A 72 9.16 7.57 -2.31
#